data_AF-A0AA41M5X8-F1
#
_entry.id   AF-A0AA41M5X8-F1
#
_cell.length_a   1.000
_cell.length_b   1.000
_cell.length_c   1.000
_cell.angle_alpha   90.00
_cell.angle_beta   90.00
_cell.angle_gamma   90.00
#
_symmetry.space_group_name_H-M   'P 1'
#
loop_
_entity.id
_entity.type
_entity.pdbx_description
1 polymer ?
#
loop_
_entity_poly.entity_id
_entity_poly.type
_entity_poly.pdbx_seq_one_letter_code
_entity_poly.pdbx_strand_id
1 'polypeptide(L)'
;MKSSYITLGIVALSVLTGAGLSVVDNSLTLPGFEKNHSQEEHDHGSHTHGDSSATNYTLGSDHAHALFYVNLNGSEYDFSREKFQLRSSYVHLENSKPHIVHKHAENVTWSFFLETMNIELDRSNKTCVTIEGNKTCGTASVVLNGEEVDTLDRKIRQGDNFAIIIPRSNQTIQDYMDNELPEDYKPDTGRSIAFENMVLSPDSRI
;
A
#
# COMPACT_ATOMS: atom_id res chain seq x y z
N MET A 1 -30.82 46.50 22.38
CA MET A 1 -31.69 46.50 21.18
C MET A 1 -31.40 45.24 20.39
N LYS A 2 -32.44 44.48 20.07
CA LYS A 2 -32.39 43.16 19.41
C LYS A 2 -32.12 43.34 17.92
N SER A 3 -31.35 42.45 17.30
CA SER A 3 -31.63 42.06 15.92
C SER A 3 -31.13 40.64 15.66
N SER A 4 -32.10 39.75 15.47
CA SER A 4 -31.95 38.37 15.05
C SER A 4 -32.08 38.32 13.53
N TYR A 5 -31.19 37.60 12.85
CA TYR A 5 -31.39 37.23 11.45
C TYR A 5 -31.59 35.71 11.37
N ILE A 6 -32.77 35.33 10.89
CA ILE A 6 -33.16 33.95 10.59
C ILE A 6 -32.96 33.78 9.09
N THR A 7 -32.02 32.91 8.69
CA THR A 7 -31.82 32.52 7.30
C THR A 7 -32.59 31.21 7.06
N LEU A 8 -33.69 31.29 6.31
CA LEU A 8 -34.44 30.15 5.79
C LEU A 8 -34.09 30.00 4.30
N GLY A 9 -33.56 28.84 3.90
CA GLY A 9 -33.10 28.59 2.54
C GLY A 9 -33.30 27.13 2.10
N ILE A 10 -34.56 26.80 1.80
CA ILE A 10 -35.10 25.86 0.81
C ILE A 10 -34.28 24.59 0.48
N VAL A 11 -34.77 23.43 0.94
CA VAL A 11 -34.42 22.11 0.43
C VAL A 11 -35.31 21.81 -0.78
N ALA A 12 -34.73 21.74 -1.98
CA ALA A 12 -35.42 21.25 -3.17
C ALA A 12 -35.41 19.72 -3.17
N LEU A 13 -36.57 19.11 -2.93
CA LEU A 13 -36.78 17.67 -2.99
C LEU A 13 -37.26 17.32 -4.41
N SER A 14 -36.36 16.82 -5.26
CA SER A 14 -36.70 16.30 -6.59
C SER A 14 -37.15 14.84 -6.49
N VAL A 15 -38.45 14.63 -6.62
CA VAL A 15 -39.08 13.32 -6.80
C VAL A 15 -38.90 12.90 -8.26
N LEU A 16 -38.09 11.86 -8.52
CA LEU A 16 -38.13 11.15 -9.81
C LEU A 16 -39.07 9.95 -9.68
N THR A 17 -40.31 10.13 -10.16
CA THR A 17 -41.17 9.02 -10.57
C THR A 17 -40.91 8.73 -12.03
N GLY A 18 -40.41 7.54 -12.33
CA GLY A 18 -40.28 7.03 -13.69
C GLY A 18 -40.57 5.55 -13.73
N ALA A 19 -41.84 5.20 -13.99
CA ALA A 19 -42.27 3.86 -14.34
C ALA A 19 -41.87 3.56 -15.79
N GLY A 20 -41.36 2.36 -16.05
CA GLY A 20 -41.02 1.89 -17.38
C GLY A 20 -40.79 0.39 -17.39
N LEU A 21 -41.88 -0.38 -17.39
CA LEU A 21 -41.91 -1.80 -17.69
C LEU A 21 -41.62 -2.01 -19.18
N SER A 22 -40.71 -2.91 -19.52
CA SER A 22 -40.81 -3.68 -20.75
C SER A 22 -40.29 -5.09 -20.50
N VAL A 23 -41.18 -6.03 -20.76
CA VAL A 23 -40.99 -7.48 -20.64
C VAL A 23 -40.74 -7.97 -22.07
N VAL A 24 -39.65 -8.69 -22.29
CA VAL A 24 -39.53 -9.63 -23.41
C VAL A 24 -38.80 -10.87 -22.91
N ASP A 25 -39.57 -11.93 -22.70
CA ASP A 25 -39.08 -13.28 -22.56
C ASP A 25 -38.39 -13.72 -23.86
N ASN A 26 -37.22 -14.34 -23.75
CA ASN A 26 -36.94 -15.47 -24.62
C ASN A 26 -36.08 -16.51 -23.89
N SER A 27 -36.74 -17.64 -23.64
CA SER A 27 -36.18 -18.87 -23.10
C SER A 27 -35.28 -19.53 -24.14
N LEU A 28 -34.01 -19.76 -23.79
CA LEU A 28 -33.15 -20.75 -24.45
C LEU A 28 -32.41 -21.52 -23.35
N THR A 29 -32.96 -22.67 -23.01
CA THR A 29 -32.32 -23.76 -22.27
C THR A 29 -31.12 -24.31 -23.04
N LEU A 30 -29.96 -24.39 -22.39
CA LEU A 30 -28.85 -25.27 -22.77
C LEU A 30 -28.50 -26.19 -21.58
N PRO A 31 -28.06 -27.43 -21.86
CA PRO A 31 -27.92 -28.49 -20.86
C PRO A 31 -26.65 -28.32 -20.03
N GLY A 32 -26.70 -28.84 -18.80
CA GLY A 32 -25.57 -28.83 -17.87
C GLY A 32 -24.38 -29.64 -18.38
N PHE A 33 -23.19 -29.16 -18.05
CA PHE A 33 -21.97 -29.98 -18.02
C PHE A 33 -21.03 -29.44 -16.94
N GLU A 34 -20.68 -30.38 -16.06
CA GLU A 34 -19.60 -30.51 -15.07
C GLU A 34 -18.79 -29.31 -14.53
N LYS A 35 -18.62 -29.36 -13.21
CA LYS A 35 -17.59 -28.68 -12.41
C LYS A 35 -16.21 -28.83 -13.05
N ASN A 36 -15.44 -27.75 -13.12
CA ASN A 36 -14.00 -27.84 -12.95
C ASN A 36 -13.44 -26.66 -12.15
N HIS A 37 -12.58 -27.05 -11.22
CA HIS A 37 -11.73 -26.27 -10.36
C HIS A 37 -10.58 -25.72 -11.22
N SER A 38 -10.30 -24.42 -11.17
CA SER A 38 -9.02 -23.88 -11.64
C SER A 38 -8.75 -22.56 -10.95
N GLN A 39 -7.59 -22.49 -10.29
CA GLN A 39 -6.99 -21.34 -9.64
C GLN A 39 -7.11 -20.06 -10.48
N GLU A 40 -7.54 -18.97 -9.86
CA GLU A 40 -7.20 -17.63 -10.33
C GLU A 40 -5.72 -17.37 -9.99
N GLU A 41 -4.85 -17.84 -10.89
CA GLU A 41 -3.51 -17.27 -11.03
C GLU A 41 -3.66 -15.95 -11.79
N HIS A 42 -3.53 -14.84 -11.07
CA HIS A 42 -3.41 -13.51 -11.67
C HIS A 42 -2.03 -13.39 -12.34
N ASP A 43 -1.97 -13.77 -13.62
CA ASP A 43 -0.85 -13.54 -14.53
C ASP A 43 -0.72 -12.03 -14.82
N HIS A 44 0.24 -11.38 -14.15
CA HIS A 44 0.66 -10.03 -14.49
C HIS A 44 1.89 -10.11 -15.39
N GLY A 45 1.66 -9.83 -16.66
CA GLY A 45 2.64 -9.84 -17.74
C GLY A 45 3.94 -9.12 -17.40
N SER A 46 5.03 -9.83 -17.64
CA SER A 46 6.40 -9.35 -17.53
C SER A 46 6.68 -8.21 -18.52
N HIS A 47 6.67 -6.97 -18.01
CA HIS A 47 7.31 -5.84 -18.68
C HIS A 47 8.73 -5.71 -18.14
N THR A 48 9.70 -6.20 -18.91
CA THR A 48 11.13 -6.09 -18.60
C THR A 48 11.60 -4.67 -18.91
N HIS A 49 11.64 -3.82 -17.87
CA HIS A 49 12.56 -2.68 -17.88
C HIS A 49 13.93 -3.20 -17.44
N GLY A 50 14.94 -3.02 -18.30
CA GLY A 50 16.29 -3.55 -18.12
C GLY A 50 16.92 -3.10 -16.81
N ASP A 51 17.02 -4.04 -15.88
CA ASP A 51 17.56 -3.86 -14.54
C ASP A 51 19.09 -3.80 -14.63
N SER A 52 19.66 -2.62 -14.43
CA SER A 52 21.11 -2.39 -14.38
C SER A 52 21.54 -2.12 -12.95
N SER A 53 21.27 -3.06 -12.05
CA SER A 53 21.99 -3.17 -10.77
C SER A 53 22.08 -4.64 -10.41
N ALA A 54 23.30 -5.18 -10.35
CA ALA A 54 23.56 -6.58 -10.05
C ALA A 54 23.12 -6.93 -8.62
N THR A 55 21.83 -7.15 -8.45
CA THR A 55 21.16 -7.48 -7.20
C THR A 55 20.52 -8.85 -7.38
N ASN A 56 20.90 -9.79 -6.51
CA ASN A 56 20.45 -11.17 -6.55
C ASN A 56 19.05 -11.27 -5.95
N TYR A 57 18.04 -10.77 -6.67
CA TYR A 57 16.65 -10.92 -6.30
C TYR A 57 16.11 -12.24 -6.82
N THR A 58 15.58 -13.06 -5.93
CA THR A 58 14.82 -14.26 -6.29
C THR A 58 13.34 -13.96 -6.07
N LEU A 59 12.55 -13.91 -7.13
CA LEU A 59 11.11 -13.67 -7.02
C LEU A 59 10.44 -14.77 -6.18
N GLY A 60 9.55 -14.39 -5.27
CA GLY A 60 8.86 -15.27 -4.33
C GLY A 60 9.70 -15.73 -3.15
N SER A 61 10.96 -15.28 -3.02
CA SER A 61 11.83 -15.68 -1.89
C SER A 61 11.44 -15.09 -0.54
N ASP A 62 10.64 -14.02 -0.55
CA ASP A 62 10.10 -13.37 0.65
C ASP A 62 8.82 -12.62 0.27
N HIS A 63 7.93 -12.40 1.23
CA HIS A 63 6.70 -11.61 1.04
C HIS A 63 6.51 -10.69 2.24
N ALA A 64 6.49 -9.38 1.99
CA ALA A 64 6.23 -8.40 3.05
C ALA A 64 5.38 -7.23 2.56
N HIS A 65 4.67 -6.61 3.49
CA HIS A 65 3.96 -5.36 3.30
C HIS A 65 4.54 -4.26 4.19
N ALA A 66 4.57 -3.03 3.69
CA ALA A 66 5.06 -1.84 4.41
C ALA A 66 4.23 -0.61 4.04
N LEU A 67 4.42 0.48 4.77
CA LEU A 67 3.81 1.78 4.52
C LEU A 67 4.81 2.76 3.92
N PHE A 68 4.36 3.57 2.96
CA PHE A 68 5.16 4.62 2.34
C PHE A 68 4.39 5.92 2.18
N TYR A 69 5.01 7.03 2.60
CA TYR A 69 4.46 8.37 2.51
C TYR A 69 5.50 9.38 1.99
N VAL A 70 5.02 10.37 1.23
CA VAL A 70 5.82 11.56 0.91
C VAL A 70 4.97 12.79 1.15
N ASN A 71 5.44 13.72 1.98
CA ASN A 71 4.81 15.01 2.19
C ASN A 71 5.70 16.13 1.64
N LEU A 72 5.18 16.87 0.66
CA LEU A 72 5.84 18.01 0.03
C LEU A 72 5.04 19.29 0.29
N ASN A 73 5.68 20.23 0.96
CA ASN A 73 5.13 21.53 1.36
C ASN A 73 3.80 21.44 2.12
N GLY A 74 3.67 20.46 3.01
CA GLY A 74 2.48 20.24 3.83
C GLY A 74 1.37 19.45 3.11
N SER A 75 1.60 18.99 1.89
CA SER A 75 0.65 18.15 1.13
C SER A 75 1.24 16.76 0.90
N GLU A 76 0.47 15.73 1.21
CA GLU A 76 0.82 14.35 0.84
C GLU A 76 0.82 14.19 -0.68
N TYR A 77 1.82 13.48 -1.19
CA TYR A 77 1.92 13.17 -2.61
C TYR A 77 1.02 11.98 -2.95
N ASP A 78 0.15 12.17 -3.93
CA ASP A 78 -0.80 11.14 -4.37
C ASP A 78 -0.15 10.13 -5.32
N PHE A 79 0.12 8.93 -4.80
CA PHE A 79 0.64 7.80 -5.57
C PHE A 79 -0.44 6.87 -6.15
N SER A 80 -1.74 7.23 -6.08
CA SER A 80 -2.84 6.34 -6.54
C SER A 80 -2.89 6.16 -8.06
N ARG A 81 -2.18 7.01 -8.80
CA ARG A 81 -2.15 6.99 -10.27
C ARG A 81 -1.44 5.74 -10.77
N GLU A 82 -2.00 5.09 -11.78
CA GLU A 82 -1.54 3.82 -12.37
C GLU A 82 -0.02 3.76 -12.64
N LYS A 83 0.59 4.86 -13.10
CA LYS A 83 2.04 4.94 -13.37
C LYS A 83 2.95 4.73 -12.15
N PHE A 84 2.41 4.71 -10.94
CA PHE A 84 3.10 4.43 -9.68
C PHE A 84 2.78 3.03 -9.15
N GLN A 85 1.86 2.32 -9.81
CA GLN A 85 1.38 1.01 -9.39
C GLN A 85 2.12 -0.08 -10.15
N LEU A 86 2.35 -1.23 -9.51
CA LEU A 86 2.88 -2.45 -10.15
C LEU A 86 4.19 -2.25 -10.97
N ARG A 87 5.09 -1.38 -10.49
CA ARG A 87 6.29 -0.95 -11.24
C ARG A 87 7.42 -1.96 -11.33
N SER A 88 7.46 -2.92 -10.41
CA SER A 88 8.40 -4.02 -10.43
C SER A 88 7.74 -5.28 -9.88
N SER A 89 8.12 -6.43 -10.44
CA SER A 89 7.70 -7.74 -9.92
C SER A 89 8.27 -8.03 -8.54
N TYR A 90 9.39 -7.40 -8.16
CA TYR A 90 10.03 -7.60 -6.86
C TYR A 90 9.44 -6.72 -5.76
N VAL A 91 8.98 -5.51 -6.10
CA VAL A 91 8.35 -4.57 -5.18
C VAL A 91 7.52 -3.53 -5.91
N HIS A 92 6.36 -3.18 -5.39
CA HIS A 92 5.50 -2.15 -5.97
C HIS A 92 4.53 -1.56 -4.94
N LEU A 93 3.79 -0.52 -5.33
CA LEU A 93 2.57 -0.14 -4.63
C LEU A 93 1.40 -1.04 -5.05
N GLU A 94 0.66 -1.48 -4.04
CA GLU A 94 -0.48 -2.40 -4.15
C GLU A 94 -1.67 -1.71 -4.82
N ASN A 95 -2.35 -2.43 -5.72
CA ASN A 95 -3.46 -2.00 -6.57
C ASN A 95 -4.37 -0.87 -6.01
N SER A 96 -4.10 0.38 -6.38
CA SER A 96 -4.85 1.58 -5.96
C SER A 96 -4.81 1.88 -4.45
N LYS A 97 -3.89 1.25 -3.71
CA LYS A 97 -3.57 1.48 -2.30
C LYS A 97 -2.23 2.24 -2.25
N PRO A 98 -2.25 3.58 -2.39
CA PRO A 98 -1.05 4.38 -2.65
C PRO A 98 0.02 4.32 -1.56
N HIS A 99 -0.32 3.81 -0.38
CA HIS A 99 0.59 3.76 0.77
C HIS A 99 1.10 2.35 1.04
N ILE A 100 0.54 1.31 0.43
CA ILE A 100 0.90 -0.08 0.71
C ILE A 100 2.00 -0.49 -0.25
N VAL A 101 3.21 -0.61 0.27
CA VAL A 101 4.33 -1.23 -0.43
C VAL A 101 4.20 -2.74 -0.29
N HIS A 102 4.22 -3.44 -1.41
CA HIS A 102 4.12 -4.89 -1.51
C HIS A 102 5.40 -5.44 -2.13
N LYS A 103 6.09 -6.31 -1.39
CA LYS A 103 7.42 -6.86 -1.73
C LYS A 103 7.33 -8.36 -1.90
N HIS A 104 7.98 -8.88 -2.94
CA HIS A 104 8.00 -10.29 -3.33
C HIS A 104 9.39 -10.93 -3.38
N ALA A 105 10.44 -10.25 -2.92
CA ALA A 105 11.80 -10.83 -2.91
C ALA A 105 12.59 -10.42 -1.66
N GLU A 106 13.51 -11.29 -1.24
CA GLU A 106 14.52 -10.97 -0.24
C GLU A 106 15.47 -9.88 -0.78
N ASN A 107 16.13 -9.15 0.12
CA ASN A 107 17.15 -8.13 -0.19
C ASN A 107 16.66 -6.86 -0.89
N VAL A 108 15.38 -6.76 -1.26
CA VAL A 108 14.80 -5.52 -1.79
C VAL A 108 14.93 -4.41 -0.75
N THR A 109 15.48 -3.26 -1.17
CA THR A 109 15.72 -2.10 -0.31
C THR A 109 14.80 -0.93 -0.62
N TRP A 110 14.69 0.01 0.32
CA TRP A 110 13.98 1.27 0.10
C TRP A 110 14.57 2.09 -1.05
N SER A 111 15.89 2.06 -1.24
CA SER A 111 16.56 2.70 -2.38
C SER A 111 16.09 2.14 -3.71
N PHE A 112 16.06 0.80 -3.84
CA PHE A 112 15.57 0.15 -5.06
C PHE A 112 14.09 0.45 -5.29
N PHE A 113 13.26 0.38 -4.24
CA PHE A 113 11.84 0.74 -4.36
C PHE A 113 11.64 2.15 -4.92
N LEU A 114 12.33 3.17 -4.39
CA LEU A 114 12.25 4.53 -4.93
C LEU A 114 12.69 4.64 -6.39
N GLU A 115 13.72 3.89 -6.79
CA GLU A 115 14.17 3.81 -8.18
C GLU A 115 13.07 3.28 -9.12
N THR A 116 12.38 2.19 -8.73
CA THR A 116 11.26 1.65 -9.54
C THR A 116 10.11 2.66 -9.74
N MET A 117 9.99 3.60 -8.80
CA MET A 117 8.97 4.65 -8.77
C MET A 117 9.45 5.95 -9.45
N ASN A 118 10.68 5.98 -9.98
CA ASN A 118 11.33 7.16 -10.53
C ASN A 118 11.33 8.35 -9.54
N ILE A 119 11.64 8.04 -8.28
CA ILE A 119 11.80 9.01 -7.19
C ILE A 119 13.28 9.13 -6.87
N GLU A 120 13.83 10.34 -7.00
CA GLU A 120 15.22 10.61 -6.65
C GLU A 120 15.30 11.35 -5.32
N LEU A 121 16.23 10.94 -4.45
CA LEU A 121 16.54 11.61 -3.19
C LEU A 121 18.01 12.05 -3.17
N ASP A 122 18.24 13.36 -3.19
CA ASP A 122 19.57 13.98 -3.07
C ASP A 122 19.73 14.60 -1.69
N ARG A 123 20.78 14.22 -0.96
CA ARG A 123 21.09 14.69 0.40
C ARG A 123 22.47 15.35 0.52
N SER A 124 23.07 15.75 -0.60
CA SER A 124 24.45 16.27 -0.64
C SER A 124 24.66 17.62 0.08
N ASN A 125 23.62 18.47 0.15
CA ASN A 125 23.68 19.78 0.83
C ASN A 125 22.39 20.06 1.61
N LYS A 126 21.28 20.19 0.89
CA LYS A 126 19.92 20.13 1.44
C LYS A 126 19.25 18.89 0.88
N THR A 127 18.21 18.41 1.55
CA THR A 127 17.46 17.28 1.02
C THR A 127 16.56 17.77 -0.11
N CYS A 128 16.66 17.10 -1.25
CA CYS A 128 15.82 17.33 -2.42
C CYS A 128 15.19 16.01 -2.86
N VAL A 129 13.89 16.06 -3.15
CA VAL A 129 13.13 14.95 -3.72
C VAL A 129 12.71 15.36 -5.13
N THR A 130 13.00 14.52 -6.12
CA THR A 130 12.48 14.66 -7.48
C THR A 130 11.44 13.57 -7.71
N ILE A 131 10.19 13.96 -8.00
CA ILE A 131 9.13 13.03 -8.42
C ILE A 131 8.60 13.54 -9.75
N GLU A 132 8.66 12.70 -10.78
CA GLU A 132 8.23 13.07 -12.14
C GLU A 132 8.93 14.31 -12.71
N GLY A 133 10.22 14.49 -12.41
CA GLY A 133 10.97 15.69 -12.81
C GLY A 133 10.64 16.95 -11.99
N ASN A 134 9.66 16.90 -11.09
CA ASN A 134 9.39 18.01 -10.17
C ASN A 134 10.27 17.90 -8.93
N LYS A 135 11.24 18.81 -8.82
CA LYS A 135 12.21 18.84 -7.71
C LYS A 135 11.73 19.76 -6.60
N THR A 136 11.59 19.23 -5.39
CA THR A 136 11.31 19.97 -4.16
C THR A 136 12.48 19.82 -3.19
N CYS A 137 12.96 20.92 -2.63
CA CYS A 137 14.10 20.90 -1.70
C CYS A 137 13.82 21.69 -0.44
N GLY A 138 14.32 21.21 0.70
CA GLY A 138 14.21 21.93 1.97
C GLY A 138 14.89 21.20 3.12
N THR A 139 14.68 21.71 4.33
CA THR A 139 14.94 20.95 5.55
C THR A 139 13.97 19.79 5.57
N ALA A 140 14.47 18.56 5.53
CA ALA A 140 13.64 17.37 5.43
C ALA A 140 13.83 16.44 6.63
N SER A 141 12.89 15.52 6.76
CA SER A 141 13.01 14.30 7.55
C SER A 141 12.82 13.09 6.63
N VAL A 142 13.71 12.11 6.77
CA VAL A 142 13.65 10.84 6.04
C VAL A 142 13.63 9.76 7.10
N VAL A 143 12.44 9.26 7.38
CA VAL A 143 12.15 8.49 8.60
C VAL A 143 11.75 7.07 8.24
N LEU A 144 12.30 6.09 8.94
CA LEU A 144 11.89 4.70 8.90
C LEU A 144 11.55 4.26 10.33
N ASN A 145 10.31 3.82 10.56
CA ASN A 145 9.84 3.33 11.86
C ASN A 145 10.08 4.33 13.02
N GLY A 146 9.89 5.63 12.74
CA GLY A 146 10.07 6.71 13.71
C GLY A 146 11.51 7.24 13.83
N GLU A 147 12.49 6.61 13.20
CA GLU A 147 13.90 7.00 13.27
C GLU A 147 14.39 7.65 11.97
N GLU A 148 15.19 8.73 12.08
CA GLU A 148 15.86 9.30 10.92
C GLU A 148 16.89 8.32 10.36
N VAL A 149 16.84 8.06 9.05
CA VAL A 149 17.80 7.17 8.38
C VAL A 149 18.83 7.97 7.60
N ASP A 150 20.06 7.47 7.57
CA ASP A 150 21.20 8.02 6.84
C ASP A 150 21.31 7.45 5.42
N THR A 151 20.99 6.17 5.27
CA THR A 151 20.99 5.43 4.00
C THR A 151 19.65 4.76 3.73
N LEU A 152 19.29 4.65 2.46
CA LEU A 152 18.13 3.90 1.98
C LEU A 152 18.48 2.47 1.52
N ASP A 153 19.74 2.06 1.67
CA ASP A 153 20.18 0.67 1.46
C ASP A 153 19.78 -0.21 2.65
N ARG A 154 18.51 -0.11 3.05
CA ARG A 154 17.88 -0.86 4.15
C ARG A 154 16.82 -1.76 3.53
N LYS A 155 16.89 -3.06 3.83
CA LYS A 155 15.91 -4.04 3.36
C LYS A 155 14.52 -3.69 3.90
N ILE A 156 13.52 -3.73 3.02
CA ILE A 156 12.12 -3.52 3.38
C ILE A 156 11.63 -4.75 4.17
N ARG A 157 11.03 -4.52 5.34
CA ARG A 157 10.47 -5.55 6.22
C ARG A 157 8.97 -5.38 6.41
N GLN A 158 8.34 -6.47 6.84
CA GLN A 158 6.93 -6.49 7.21
C GLN A 158 6.63 -5.45 8.30
N GLY A 159 5.68 -4.57 8.03
CA GLY A 159 5.26 -3.52 8.96
C GLY A 159 6.18 -2.29 9.00
N ASP A 160 7.20 -2.21 8.14
CA ASP A 160 7.99 -0.98 8.05
C ASP A 160 7.09 0.21 7.68
N ASN A 161 7.40 1.39 8.19
CA ASN A 161 6.73 2.65 7.91
C ASN A 161 7.76 3.70 7.51
N PHE A 162 7.78 4.04 6.22
CA PHE A 162 8.76 4.93 5.62
C PHE A 162 8.12 6.24 5.17
N ALA A 163 8.71 7.37 5.56
CA ALA A 163 8.21 8.69 5.18
C ALA A 163 9.33 9.65 4.79
N ILE A 164 9.07 10.45 3.74
CA ILE A 164 9.90 11.59 3.35
C ILE A 164 9.08 12.87 3.52
N ILE A 165 9.54 13.81 4.35
CA ILE A 165 8.75 14.96 4.78
C ILE A 165 9.55 16.24 4.54
N ILE A 166 9.03 17.12 3.67
CA ILE A 166 9.62 18.43 3.33
C ILE A 166 8.52 19.49 3.39
N PRO A 167 8.64 20.57 4.19
CA PRO A 167 9.65 20.77 5.21
C PRO A 167 9.43 19.82 6.39
N ARG A 168 10.48 19.60 7.20
CA ARG A 168 10.41 18.83 8.44
C ARG A 168 9.26 19.32 9.32
N SER A 169 8.42 18.38 9.76
CA SER A 169 7.29 18.63 10.68
C SER A 169 7.17 17.45 11.63
N ASN A 170 7.41 17.67 12.93
CA ASN A 170 7.29 16.60 13.92
C ASN A 170 5.86 16.06 14.01
N GLN A 171 4.85 16.92 13.85
CA GLN A 171 3.45 16.48 13.83
C GLN A 171 3.22 15.50 12.67
N THR A 172 3.63 15.87 11.46
CA THR A 172 3.47 15.02 10.27
C THR A 172 4.26 13.72 10.37
N ILE A 173 5.45 13.75 11.01
CA ILE A 173 6.19 12.51 11.32
C ILE A 173 5.34 11.61 12.22
N GLN A 174 4.77 12.13 13.32
CA GLN A 174 3.94 11.32 14.21
C GLN A 174 2.69 10.81 13.50
N ASP A 175 1.96 11.67 12.78
CA ASP A 175 0.76 11.29 12.03
C ASP A 175 1.01 10.11 11.09
N TYR A 176 2.17 10.07 10.43
CA TYR A 176 2.54 8.94 9.58
C TYR A 176 2.99 7.71 10.36
N MET A 177 3.80 7.88 11.39
CA MET A 177 4.33 6.76 12.17
C MET A 177 3.28 6.08 13.05
N ASP A 178 2.18 6.77 13.37
CA ASP A 178 1.01 6.21 14.07
C ASP A 178 0.13 5.34 13.16
N ASN A 179 0.34 5.37 11.83
CA ASN A 179 -0.40 4.50 10.92
C ASN A 179 0.06 3.05 11.05
N GLU A 180 -0.91 2.15 11.09
CA GLU A 180 -0.69 0.71 11.01
C GLU A 180 -1.07 0.17 9.63
N LEU A 181 -0.46 -0.96 9.25
CA LEU A 181 -0.94 -1.74 8.12
C LEU A 181 -2.40 -2.15 8.35
N PRO A 182 -3.26 -2.13 7.31
CA PRO A 182 -4.59 -2.72 7.41
C PRO A 182 -4.49 -4.22 7.75
N GLU A 183 -5.52 -4.76 8.39
CA GLU A 183 -5.49 -6.14 8.94
C GLU A 183 -5.12 -7.19 7.89
N ASP A 184 -5.66 -7.09 6.67
CA ASP A 184 -5.37 -8.00 5.56
C ASP A 184 -3.89 -7.99 5.09
N TYR A 185 -3.12 -6.99 5.51
CA TYR A 185 -1.70 -6.83 5.16
C TYR A 185 -0.76 -7.13 6.33
N LYS A 186 -1.31 -7.34 7.53
CA LYS A 186 -0.54 -7.85 8.68
C LYS A 186 -0.22 -9.34 8.41
N PRO A 187 0.88 -9.87 8.99
CA PRO A 187 1.12 -11.30 8.91
C PRO A 187 -0.06 -12.06 9.50
N ASP A 188 -0.45 -13.18 8.88
CA ASP A 188 -1.46 -14.07 9.45
C ASP A 188 -0.95 -14.60 10.80
N THR A 189 -1.50 -14.07 11.89
CA THR A 189 -1.18 -14.52 13.26
C THR A 189 -2.00 -15.76 13.66
N GLY A 190 -2.75 -16.35 12.72
CA GLY A 190 -3.89 -17.23 12.96
C GLY A 190 -3.73 -18.73 12.71
N ARG A 191 -2.57 -19.36 13.01
CA ARG A 191 -2.54 -20.80 13.43
C ARG A 191 -1.26 -21.22 14.18
N SER A 192 -0.96 -20.56 15.30
CA SER A 192 0.04 -21.05 16.26
C SER A 192 -0.53 -21.08 17.69
N ILE A 193 -1.60 -21.84 17.93
CA ILE A 193 -2.01 -22.30 19.27
C ILE A 193 -2.90 -23.54 19.14
N ALA A 194 -2.30 -24.74 19.07
CA ALA A 194 -2.83 -26.02 19.57
C ALA A 194 -1.93 -27.21 19.20
N PHE A 195 -0.63 -27.14 19.49
CA PHE A 195 0.21 -28.35 19.59
C PHE A 195 1.13 -28.27 20.81
N GLU A 196 0.60 -27.75 21.92
CA GLU A 196 1.26 -27.86 23.22
C GLU A 196 0.19 -27.97 24.29
N ASN A 197 -0.37 -29.18 24.41
CA ASN A 197 -1.01 -29.76 25.61
C ASN A 197 -1.75 -31.08 25.30
N MET A 198 -1.17 -31.94 24.46
CA MET A 198 -1.65 -33.33 24.35
C MET A 198 -0.49 -34.33 24.38
N VAL A 199 0.46 -34.13 25.29
CA VAL A 199 1.31 -35.20 25.82
C VAL A 199 1.48 -34.92 27.31
N LEU A 200 1.40 -35.96 28.13
CA LEU A 200 1.44 -36.01 29.60
C LEU A 200 0.07 -36.07 30.30
N SER A 201 -0.62 -37.18 30.12
CA SER A 201 -1.28 -37.82 31.25
C SER A 201 -0.45 -39.04 31.65
N PRO A 202 0.23 -39.04 32.81
CA PRO A 202 0.80 -40.25 33.37
C PRO A 202 -0.34 -41.03 34.05
N ASP A 203 -0.82 -42.07 33.38
CA ASP A 203 -1.71 -43.03 34.03
C ASP A 203 -0.94 -43.64 35.21
N SER A 204 -1.48 -43.38 36.39
CA SER A 204 -0.92 -43.74 37.68
C SER A 204 -1.56 -45.06 38.08
N ARG A 205 -0.71 -46.09 38.18
CA ARG A 205 -0.91 -47.38 38.85
C ARG A 205 -2.17 -47.47 39.73
N ILE A 206 -3.00 -48.48 39.47
CA ILE A 206 -3.36 -49.53 40.46
C ILE A 206 -3.33 -50.88 39.73
#